data_AF-A0A350EW70-F1
#
_entry.id   AF-A0A350EW70-F1
#
_cell.length_a   1.000
_cell.length_b   1.000
_cell.length_c   1.000
_cell.angle_alpha   90.00
_cell.angle_beta   90.00
_cell.angle_gamma   90.00
#
_symmetry.space_group_name_H-M   'P 1'
#
loop_
_entity.id
_entity.type
_entity.pdbx_description
1 polymer ?
#
loop_
_entity_poly.entity_id
_entity_poly.type
_entity_poly.pdbx_seq_one_letter_code
_entity_poly.pdbx_strand_id
1 'polypeptide(L)'
;LNGVRILSRTTIETIMSNQTGDLFGGGNSHYGLAFGVLTESGVTRGGQGSFGTFDWGGYFNTQYFADPQEKIVGILMKQTQGGNDNTGWKFRLLVGAAVDD
;
A
#
# COMPACT_ATOMS: atom_id res chain seq x y z
N LEU A 1 5.88 -18.57 9.09
CA LEU A 1 4.70 -18.87 9.96
C LEU A 1 3.87 -20.07 9.47
N ASN A 2 4.27 -20.87 8.47
CA ASN A 2 3.58 -22.11 8.06
C ASN A 2 2.04 -22.00 7.90
N GLY A 3 1.55 -20.87 7.36
CA GLY A 3 0.11 -20.62 7.20
C GLY A 3 -0.64 -20.15 8.45
N VAL A 4 0.05 -19.97 9.59
CA VAL A 4 -0.56 -19.46 10.82
C VAL A 4 -1.02 -18.02 10.63
N ARG A 5 -2.32 -17.79 10.82
CA ARG A 5 -2.94 -16.48 10.85
C ARG A 5 -2.68 -15.83 12.21
N ILE A 6 -1.96 -14.71 12.22
CA ILE A 6 -1.58 -13.99 13.45
C ILE A 6 -2.61 -12.94 13.89
N LEU A 7 -3.45 -12.46 12.98
CA LEU A 7 -4.46 -11.43 13.26
C LEU A 7 -5.85 -11.91 12.86
N SER A 8 -6.84 -11.65 13.72
CA SER A 8 -8.25 -11.93 13.41
C SER A 8 -8.74 -11.07 12.24
N ARG A 9 -9.84 -11.47 11.60
CA ARG A 9 -10.44 -10.69 10.51
C ARG A 9 -10.85 -9.29 10.96
N THR A 10 -11.50 -9.19 12.12
CA THR A 10 -11.97 -7.92 12.69
C THR A 10 -10.80 -7.00 13.07
N THR A 11 -9.68 -7.57 13.53
CA THR A 11 -8.46 -6.78 13.77
C THR A 11 -7.93 -6.16 12.48
N ILE A 12 -7.92 -6.91 11.37
CA ILE A 12 -7.52 -6.37 10.06
C ILE A 12 -8.49 -5.26 9.63
N GLU A 13 -9.80 -5.46 9.73
CA GLU A 13 -10.80 -4.43 9.40
C GLU A 13 -10.55 -3.12 10.15
N THR A 14 -10.27 -3.19 11.46
CA THR A 14 -9.92 -2.01 12.26
C THR A 14 -8.63 -1.35 11.78
N ILE A 15 -7.56 -2.12 11.56
CA ILE A 15 -6.26 -1.63 11.08
C ILE A 15 -6.39 -0.90 9.73
N MET A 16 -7.27 -1.37 8.85
CA MET A 16 -7.46 -0.84 7.49
C MET A 16 -8.46 0.34 7.41
N SER A 17 -9.26 0.56 8.46
CA SER A 17 -10.27 1.63 8.50
C SER A 17 -9.66 3.02 8.62
N ASN A 18 -10.41 4.07 8.27
CA ASN A 18 -9.95 5.45 8.43
C ASN A 18 -9.86 5.83 9.92
N GLN A 19 -8.63 6.03 10.41
CA GLN A 19 -8.34 6.42 11.80
C GLN A 19 -8.04 7.91 11.96
N THR A 20 -8.03 8.66 10.86
CA THR A 20 -7.63 10.06 10.83
C THR A 20 -8.77 11.01 10.45
N GLY A 21 -9.94 10.47 10.08
CA GLY A 21 -11.03 11.27 9.53
C GLY A 21 -10.56 12.07 8.32
N ASP A 22 -10.84 13.38 8.33
CA ASP A 22 -10.51 14.30 7.23
C ASP A 22 -9.19 15.06 7.42
N LEU A 23 -8.42 14.75 8.47
CA LEU A 23 -7.22 15.51 8.86
C LEU A 23 -6.16 15.60 7.74
N PHE A 24 -6.10 14.61 6.85
CA PHE A 24 -5.12 14.54 5.77
C PHE A 24 -5.72 14.67 4.37
N GLY A 25 -6.87 15.36 4.25
CA GLY A 25 -7.40 15.79 2.95
C GLY A 25 -8.17 14.73 2.17
N GLY A 26 -8.56 13.62 2.82
CA GLY A 26 -9.71 12.72 2.54
C GLY A 26 -9.92 12.11 1.16
N GLY A 27 -9.18 12.53 0.14
CA GLY A 27 -9.55 12.31 -1.25
C GLY A 27 -9.04 10.99 -1.79
N ASN A 28 -7.72 10.81 -1.81
CA ASN A 28 -7.09 9.71 -2.55
C ASN A 28 -6.66 8.55 -1.67
N SER A 29 -6.43 8.82 -0.39
CA SER A 29 -6.09 7.80 0.60
C SER A 29 -6.54 8.28 1.97
N HIS A 30 -6.87 7.35 2.85
CA HIS A 30 -6.96 7.58 4.28
C HIS A 30 -5.85 6.84 5.01
N TYR A 31 -5.67 7.13 6.29
CA TYR A 31 -4.66 6.45 7.10
C TYR A 31 -5.33 5.59 8.16
N GLY A 32 -4.96 4.31 8.15
CA GLY A 32 -5.34 3.35 9.17
C GLY A 32 -4.31 3.26 10.29
N LEU A 33 -4.33 2.16 11.03
CA LEU A 33 -3.31 1.88 12.04
C LEU A 33 -2.11 1.24 11.33
N ALA A 34 -1.11 2.06 10.96
CA ALA A 34 0.17 1.72 10.33
C ALA A 34 0.28 1.86 8.81
N PHE A 35 -0.81 2.07 8.07
CA PHE A 35 -0.77 2.14 6.60
C PHE A 35 -1.55 3.33 6.05
N GLY A 36 -1.11 3.84 4.89
CA GLY A 36 -1.99 4.56 3.98
C GLY A 36 -2.82 3.54 3.20
N VAL A 37 -4.10 3.83 2.99
CA VAL A 37 -5.07 2.95 2.32
C VAL A 37 -5.74 3.71 1.20
N LEU A 38 -5.70 3.16 -0.01
CA LEU A 38 -6.21 3.77 -1.23
C LEU A 38 -7.75 3.79 -1.23
N THR A 39 -8.32 4.98 -1.46
CA THR A 39 -9.77 5.18 -1.59
C THR A 39 -10.21 5.05 -3.06
N GLU A 40 -11.52 5.07 -3.30
CA GLU A 40 -12.08 5.01 -4.66
C GLU A 40 -11.68 6.22 -5.53
N SER A 41 -11.63 7.42 -4.95
CA SER A 41 -11.09 8.60 -5.65
C SER A 41 -9.58 8.45 -5.94
N GLY A 42 -8.82 7.76 -5.08
CA GLY A 42 -7.43 7.41 -5.34
C GLY A 42 -7.28 6.48 -6.54
N VAL A 43 -8.10 5.43 -6.60
CA VAL A 43 -8.15 4.50 -7.74
C VAL A 43 -8.44 5.24 -9.04
N THR A 44 -9.34 6.22 -9.02
CA THR A 44 -9.71 7.02 -10.21
C THR A 44 -8.52 7.79 -10.81
N ARG A 45 -7.49 8.10 -10.01
CA ARG A 45 -6.26 8.73 -10.53
C ARG A 45 -5.34 7.76 -11.27
N GLY A 46 -5.53 6.45 -11.08
CA GLY A 46 -4.76 5.39 -11.72
C GLY A 46 -3.36 5.20 -11.17
N GLY A 47 -2.78 4.03 -11.46
CA GLY A 47 -1.37 3.73 -11.20
C GLY A 47 -0.98 3.47 -9.74
N GLN A 48 -1.95 3.39 -8.83
CA GLN A 48 -1.69 3.17 -7.39
C GLN A 48 -2.15 1.80 -6.87
N GLY A 49 -2.84 1.01 -7.70
CA GLY A 49 -3.46 -0.28 -7.34
C GLY A 49 -4.99 -0.19 -7.29
N SER A 50 -5.61 -1.24 -6.79
CA SER A 50 -7.06 -1.37 -6.63
C SER A 50 -7.55 -0.77 -5.30
N PHE A 51 -8.87 -0.58 -5.15
CA PHE A 51 -9.45 -0.04 -3.92
C PHE A 51 -9.03 -0.87 -2.69
N GLY A 52 -8.61 -0.19 -1.61
CA GLY A 52 -8.10 -0.84 -0.41
C GLY A 52 -6.64 -1.31 -0.50
N THR A 53 -5.95 -1.06 -1.62
CA THR A 53 -4.48 -1.18 -1.67
C THR A 53 -3.86 -0.36 -0.56
N PHE A 54 -2.91 -0.94 0.15
CA PHE A 54 -2.28 -0.27 1.28
C PHE A 54 -0.77 -0.34 1.21
N ASP A 55 -0.14 0.75 1.63
CA ASP A 55 1.29 0.93 1.47
C ASP A 55 1.93 1.80 2.55
N TRP A 56 3.25 1.71 2.63
CA TRP A 56 4.11 2.57 3.44
C TRP A 56 5.55 2.53 2.92
N GLY A 57 6.46 3.18 3.65
CA GLY A 57 7.89 3.18 3.37
C GLY A 57 8.76 3.05 4.62
N GLY A 58 10.02 2.71 4.40
CA GLY A 58 11.07 2.67 5.42
C GLY A 58 12.18 3.67 5.13
N TYR A 59 12.89 4.08 6.18
CA TYR A 59 13.94 5.10 6.12
C TYR A 59 15.04 4.81 5.08
N PHE A 60 15.48 3.55 4.98
CA PHE A 60 16.49 3.10 4.01
C PHE A 60 15.93 2.79 2.62
N ASN A 61 14.94 3.59 2.20
CA ASN A 61 14.27 3.49 0.91
C ASN A 61 13.52 2.15 0.70
N THR A 62 13.13 1.47 1.77
CA THR A 62 12.20 0.33 1.65
C THR A 62 10.85 0.86 1.20
N GLN A 63 10.21 0.17 0.26
CA GLN A 63 8.86 0.46 -0.21
C GLN A 63 8.08 -0.84 -0.22
N TYR A 64 6.83 -0.81 0.24
CA TYR A 64 5.98 -1.98 0.16
C TYR A 64 4.53 -1.60 -0.05
N PHE A 65 3.79 -2.50 -0.68
CA PHE A 65 2.35 -2.39 -0.83
C PHE A 65 1.72 -3.79 -0.79
N ALA A 66 0.42 -3.83 -0.55
CA ALA A 66 -0.39 -5.02 -0.76
C ALA A 66 -1.73 -4.63 -1.37
N ASP A 67 -2.11 -5.37 -2.41
CA ASP A 67 -3.38 -5.23 -3.11
C ASP A 67 -4.24 -6.47 -2.82
N PRO A 68 -5.30 -6.33 -1.99
CA PRO A 68 -6.17 -7.46 -1.66
C PRO A 68 -6.99 -7.99 -2.83
N GLN A 69 -7.27 -7.17 -3.85
CA GLN A 69 -8.08 -7.57 -5.00
C GLN A 69 -7.25 -8.43 -5.95
N GLU A 70 -6.04 -7.96 -6.27
CA GLU A 70 -5.08 -8.71 -7.09
C GLU A 70 -4.41 -9.86 -6.33
N LYS A 71 -4.55 -9.90 -5.00
CA LYS A 71 -3.87 -10.84 -4.09
C LYS A 71 -2.34 -10.76 -4.20
N ILE A 72 -1.83 -9.54 -4.38
CA ILE A 72 -0.40 -9.27 -4.57
C ILE A 72 0.16 -8.57 -3.33
N VAL A 73 1.35 -8.97 -2.92
CA VAL A 73 2.17 -8.24 -1.96
C VAL A 73 3.51 -7.93 -2.61
N GLY A 74 3.85 -6.66 -2.70
CA GLY A 74 5.11 -6.18 -3.25
C GLY A 74 6.00 -5.58 -2.17
N ILE A 75 7.26 -6.00 -2.10
CA ILE A 75 8.25 -5.42 -1.19
C ILE A 75 9.53 -5.15 -1.97
N LEU A 76 9.94 -3.90 -2.02
CA LEU A 76 11.24 -3.46 -2.52
C LEU A 76 12.12 -3.08 -1.32
N MET A 77 13.05 -3.96 -0.98
CA MET A 77 14.03 -3.70 0.07
C MET A 77 15.30 -3.10 -0.54
N LYS A 78 15.71 -1.95 0.00
CA LYS A 78 16.94 -1.26 -0.39
C LYS A 78 17.78 -0.96 0.86
N GLN A 79 19.06 -0.67 0.63
CA GLN A 79 20.01 -0.22 1.66
C GLN A 79 20.60 1.12 1.23
N THR A 80 19.71 2.03 0.81
CA THR A 80 20.07 3.33 0.25
C THR A 80 19.34 4.43 0.99
N GLN A 81 20.00 5.56 1.19
CA GLN A 81 19.42 6.74 1.81
C GLN A 81 19.84 7.98 1.01
N GLY A 82 18.88 8.82 0.61
CA GLY A 82 19.14 9.95 -0.29
C GLY A 82 19.49 9.53 -1.73
N GLY A 83 19.81 10.52 -2.56
CA GLY A 83 20.15 10.32 -3.98
C GLY A 83 18.95 10.36 -4.94
N ASN A 84 19.24 10.20 -6.23
CA ASN A 84 18.24 10.20 -7.30
C ASN A 84 17.85 8.76 -7.64
N ASP A 85 16.79 8.26 -6.99
CA ASP A 85 16.24 6.93 -7.23
C ASP A 85 14.75 7.03 -7.52
N ASN A 86 14.32 6.40 -8.62
CA ASN A 86 12.92 6.42 -9.07
C ASN A 86 12.23 5.06 -8.93
N THR A 87 12.91 4.06 -8.35
CA THR A 87 12.36 2.71 -8.28
C THR A 87 11.19 2.60 -7.31
N GLY A 88 11.08 3.49 -6.32
CA GLY A 88 10.04 3.39 -5.28
C GLY A 88 8.60 3.40 -5.82
N TRP A 89 8.24 4.45 -6.57
CA TRP A 89 6.90 4.54 -7.17
C TRP A 89 6.77 3.69 -8.44
N LYS A 90 7.84 3.55 -9.23
CA LYS A 90 7.84 2.75 -10.46
C LYS A 90 7.65 1.26 -10.20
N PHE A 91 8.17 0.74 -9.10
CA PHE A 91 8.06 -0.68 -8.76
C PHE A 91 6.61 -1.14 -8.76
N ARG A 92 5.73 -0.40 -8.06
CA ARG A 92 4.30 -0.72 -8.00
C ARG A 92 3.64 -0.72 -9.37
N LEU A 93 3.93 0.30 -10.19
CA LEU A 93 3.42 0.40 -11.56
C LEU A 93 3.85 -0.77 -12.42
N LEU A 94 5.12 -1.16 -12.34
CA LEU A 94 5.66 -2.28 -13.11
C LEU A 94 5.06 -3.62 -12.68
N VAL A 95 4.82 -3.81 -11.37
CA VAL A 95 4.11 -4.99 -10.88
C VAL A 95 2.68 -5.01 -11.41
N GLY A 96 1.93 -3.90 -11.30
CA GLY A 96 0.57 -3.80 -11.82
C GLY A 96 0.50 -4.05 -13.34
N ALA A 97 1.45 -3.52 -14.11
CA ALA A 97 1.52 -3.74 -15.56
C ALA A 97 1.87 -5.19 -15.96
N ALA A 98 2.37 -6.00 -15.02
CA ALA A 98 2.69 -7.41 -15.24
C ALA A 98 1.56 -8.35 -14.81
N VAL A 99 0.48 -7.83 -14.22
CA VAL A 99 -0.75 -8.59 -13.99
C VAL A 99 -1.43 -8.77 -15.34
N ASP A 100 -1.62 -10.02 -15.73
CA ASP A 100 -2.28 -10.43 -16.97
C ASP A 100 -3.53 -11.21 -16.54
N ASP A 101 -4.65 -10.50 -16.49
CA ASP A 101 -5.98 -10.99 -16.13
C ASP A 101 -7.01 -10.72 -17.23
#